data_AF-A0A959Z6K9-F1
#
_entry.id   AF-A0A959Z6K9-F1
#
_cell.length_a   1.000
_cell.length_b   1.000
_cell.length_c   1.000
_cell.angle_alpha   90.00
_cell.angle_beta   90.00
_cell.angle_gamma   90.00
#
_symmetry.space_group_name_H-M   'P 1'
#
loop_
_entity.id
_entity.type
_entity.pdbx_description
1 polymer ?
#
loop_
_entity_poly.entity_id
_entity_poly.type
_entity_poly.pdbx_seq_one_letter_code
_entity_poly.pdbx_strand_id
1 'polypeptide(L)'
;MKNITVSNYNEVVTDSLVPKKLKTDHETIQSMLDLYDEDKEIKEYIDLYLKKLNEFLEKEKQEAKKERSSDKKKTNPTSDHIPKSSGKKSQHRKVQKSRSKPNTSNAKAVDDLNPAVRFVIRYKNLHGKIKERKHIASFLASLQRAIIKHQVGKDNPYSKEIEHIQQQLIRTLKLMGGEVKINIKDESLEKYVRIAESEKIRLSVAYIKRFISLADKTQVKDKAQRLLTQIDKALNTKRITENDKYKNEIDEIRQYLYDYVNSHSKKMQVDEFTLNGLQEITGEVKKKTTIRT
;
A
#
# COMPACT_ATOMS: atom_id res chain seq x y z
N MET A 1 -9.64 34.77 12.22
CA MET A 1 -9.94 33.50 11.54
C MET A 1 -10.73 32.64 12.51
N LYS A 2 -11.74 31.93 12.00
CA LYS A 2 -12.42 30.88 12.78
C LYS A 2 -11.44 29.72 13.00
N ASN A 3 -11.56 29.04 14.15
CA ASN A 3 -10.75 27.86 14.43
C ASN A 3 -11.09 26.77 13.38
N ILE A 4 -10.07 26.14 12.81
CA ILE A 4 -10.29 25.07 11.82
C ILE A 4 -10.68 23.80 12.58
N THR A 5 -11.81 23.22 12.19
CA THR A 5 -12.39 21.98 12.70
C THR A 5 -12.63 21.02 11.55
N VAL A 6 -12.94 19.76 11.83
CA VAL A 6 -13.27 18.80 10.76
C VAL A 6 -14.47 19.26 9.93
N SER A 7 -15.49 19.83 10.58
CA SER A 7 -16.72 20.31 9.95
C SER A 7 -16.53 21.44 8.94
N ASN A 8 -15.49 22.27 9.09
CA ASN A 8 -15.20 23.37 8.17
C ASN A 8 -13.91 23.15 7.36
N TYR A 9 -13.29 21.97 7.49
CA TYR A 9 -11.95 21.72 6.98
C TYR A 9 -11.85 21.91 5.47
N ASN A 10 -12.75 21.26 4.72
CA ASN A 10 -12.74 21.32 3.25
C ASN A 10 -13.16 22.70 2.71
N GLU A 11 -13.84 23.51 3.52
CA GLU A 11 -14.28 24.86 3.14
C GLU A 11 -13.18 25.91 3.40
N VAL A 12 -12.42 25.73 4.48
CA VAL A 12 -11.49 26.74 4.99
C VAL A 12 -10.03 26.44 4.62
N VAL A 13 -9.66 25.16 4.53
CA VAL A 13 -8.26 24.75 4.30
C VAL A 13 -7.99 24.55 2.82
N THR A 14 -7.23 25.48 2.25
CA THR A 14 -6.67 25.35 0.90
C THR A 14 -5.18 24.98 0.97
N ASP A 15 -4.64 24.39 -0.09
CA ASP A 15 -3.22 24.01 -0.18
C ASP A 15 -2.25 25.16 0.11
N SER A 16 -2.65 26.41 -0.16
CA SER A 16 -1.88 27.62 0.13
C SER A 16 -1.83 27.98 1.61
N LEU A 17 -2.85 27.58 2.39
CA LEU A 17 -2.95 27.85 3.82
C LEU A 17 -2.11 26.86 4.64
N VAL A 18 -1.72 25.73 4.03
CA VAL A 18 -1.02 24.65 4.72
C VAL A 18 0.49 24.89 4.69
N PRO A 19 1.16 24.94 5.86
CA PRO A 19 2.60 25.11 5.93
C PRO A 19 3.33 23.95 5.23
N LYS A 20 4.47 24.23 4.58
CA LYS A 20 5.28 23.19 3.90
C LYS A 20 5.56 21.98 4.80
N LYS A 21 5.76 22.20 6.11
CA LYS A 21 6.01 21.15 7.12
C LYS A 21 4.80 20.25 7.40
N LEU A 22 3.59 20.71 7.10
CA LEU A 22 2.32 20.01 7.32
C LEU A 22 1.67 19.51 6.02
N LYS A 23 2.26 19.80 4.86
CA LYS A 23 1.67 19.47 3.55
C LYS A 23 1.50 17.97 3.33
N THR A 24 2.47 17.16 3.75
CA THR A 24 2.36 15.70 3.71
C THR A 24 1.28 15.13 4.62
N ASP A 25 1.01 15.81 5.74
CA ASP A 25 -0.12 15.44 6.61
C ASP A 25 -1.44 15.83 5.99
N HIS A 26 -1.51 17.00 5.35
CA HIS A 26 -2.73 17.48 4.70
C HIS A 26 -3.31 16.48 3.69
N GLU A 27 -2.47 15.96 2.78
CA GLU A 27 -2.88 14.94 1.79
C GLU A 27 -3.39 13.65 2.46
N THR A 28 -2.74 13.26 3.57
CA THR A 28 -3.14 12.08 4.34
C THR A 28 -4.50 12.29 5.00
N ILE A 29 -4.68 13.44 5.66
CA ILE A 29 -5.89 13.81 6.38
C ILE A 29 -7.07 13.85 5.42
N GLN A 30 -6.90 14.46 4.24
CA GLN A 30 -7.93 14.46 3.19
C GLN A 30 -8.42 13.04 2.82
N SER A 31 -7.51 12.06 2.81
CA SER A 31 -7.85 10.66 2.48
C SER A 31 -8.48 9.85 3.62
N MET A 32 -8.52 10.42 4.83
CA MET A 32 -9.03 9.79 6.05
C MET A 32 -10.19 10.56 6.70
N LEU A 33 -10.52 11.75 6.17
CA LEU A 33 -11.56 12.64 6.71
C LEU A 33 -12.94 11.96 6.74
N ASP A 34 -13.20 11.08 5.77
CA ASP A 34 -14.39 10.23 5.69
C ASP A 34 -14.53 9.28 6.89
N LEU A 35 -13.42 8.99 7.59
CA LEU A 35 -13.37 8.04 8.70
C LEU A 35 -13.31 8.75 10.08
N TYR A 36 -13.45 10.08 10.13
CA TYR A 36 -13.24 10.85 11.36
C TYR A 36 -14.17 10.43 12.51
N ASP A 37 -15.45 10.21 12.22
CA ASP A 37 -16.43 9.78 13.23
C ASP A 37 -16.51 8.25 13.37
N GLU A 38 -15.86 7.50 12.47
CA GLU A 38 -15.90 6.04 12.43
C GLU A 38 -14.79 5.39 13.25
N ASP A 39 -13.64 6.06 13.42
CA ASP A 39 -12.47 5.49 14.07
C ASP A 39 -11.83 6.46 15.08
N LYS A 40 -11.75 6.03 16.35
CA LYS A 40 -11.21 6.83 17.46
C LYS A 40 -9.75 7.25 17.23
N GLU A 41 -8.94 6.40 16.61
CA GLU A 41 -7.53 6.68 16.42
C GLU A 41 -7.28 7.60 15.23
N ILE A 42 -8.06 7.46 14.16
CA ILE A 42 -8.12 8.44 13.07
C ILE A 42 -8.59 9.79 13.62
N LYS A 43 -9.63 9.80 14.46
CA LYS A 43 -10.10 11.00 15.14
C LYS A 43 -8.97 11.68 15.91
N GLU A 44 -8.28 10.95 16.79
CA GLU A 44 -7.14 11.48 17.54
C GLU A 44 -6.01 11.99 16.63
N TYR A 45 -5.75 11.31 15.51
CA TYR A 45 -4.75 11.72 14.53
C TYR A 45 -5.13 13.02 13.81
N ILE A 46 -6.38 13.13 13.37
CA ILE A 46 -6.93 14.31 12.71
C ILE A 46 -6.98 15.48 13.70
N ASP A 47 -7.45 15.27 14.92
CA ASP A 47 -7.50 16.29 15.97
C ASP A 47 -6.09 16.83 16.28
N LEU A 48 -5.09 15.95 16.38
CA LEU A 48 -3.71 16.35 16.59
C LEU A 48 -3.16 17.20 15.43
N TYR A 49 -3.51 16.83 14.19
CA TYR A 49 -3.13 17.61 13.01
C TYR A 49 -3.81 19.00 13.02
N LEU A 50 -5.12 19.06 13.25
CA LEU A 50 -5.87 20.32 13.31
C LEU A 50 -5.34 21.22 14.42
N LYS A 51 -5.00 20.66 15.58
CA LYS A 51 -4.34 21.40 16.65
C LYS A 51 -3.03 22.04 16.19
N LYS A 52 -2.14 21.26 15.55
CA LYS A 52 -0.87 21.78 15.01
C LYS A 52 -1.06 22.85 13.94
N LEU A 53 -2.07 22.68 13.07
CA LEU A 53 -2.40 23.65 12.02
C LEU A 53 -2.90 24.97 12.62
N ASN A 54 -3.84 24.90 13.56
CA ASN A 54 -4.36 26.09 14.24
C ASN A 54 -3.27 26.79 15.07
N GLU A 55 -2.40 26.06 15.76
CA GLU A 55 -1.26 26.62 16.49
C GLU A 55 -0.29 27.36 15.56
N PHE A 56 -0.05 26.83 14.35
CA PHE A 56 0.79 27.49 13.36
C PHE A 56 0.17 28.80 12.85
N LEU A 57 -1.11 28.76 12.48
CA LEU A 57 -1.82 29.93 11.96
C LEU A 57 -1.96 31.05 13.00
N GLU A 58 -2.16 30.70 14.28
CA GLU A 58 -2.15 31.70 15.35
C GLU A 58 -0.76 32.29 15.60
N LYS A 59 0.33 31.53 15.43
CA LYS A 59 1.71 32.07 15.50
C LYS A 59 1.99 33.07 14.38
N GLU A 60 1.67 32.73 13.12
CA GLU A 60 1.84 33.67 12.00
C GLU A 60 1.05 34.97 12.22
N LYS A 61 -0.16 34.86 12.76
CA LYS A 61 -0.99 36.03 13.07
C LYS A 61 -0.42 36.89 14.21
N GLN A 62 0.23 36.28 15.21
CA GLN A 62 0.89 37.02 16.28
C GLN A 62 2.17 37.71 15.80
N GLU A 63 2.92 37.07 14.90
CA GLU A 63 4.12 37.66 14.28
C GLU A 63 3.73 38.83 13.35
N ALA A 64 2.71 38.67 12.51
CA ALA A 64 2.18 39.74 11.66
C ALA A 64 1.58 40.93 12.45
N LYS A 65 1.10 40.70 13.69
CA LYS A 65 0.65 41.77 14.59
C LYS A 65 1.80 42.51 15.28
N LYS A 66 2.93 41.84 15.55
CA LYS A 66 4.13 42.46 16.13
C LYS A 66 4.90 43.32 15.13
N GLU A 67 4.91 42.93 13.85
CA GLU A 67 5.50 43.75 12.78
C GLU A 67 4.70 45.04 12.52
N ARG A 68 3.39 45.06 12.80
CA ARG A 68 2.56 46.27 12.66
C ARG A 68 2.71 47.29 13.81
N SER A 69 3.45 46.97 14.88
CA SER A 69 3.64 47.86 16.04
C SER A 69 5.06 48.42 16.18
N SER A 70 5.94 48.23 15.20
CA SER A 70 7.32 48.77 15.26
C SER A 70 7.75 49.36 13.92
N ASP A 71 7.13 50.49 13.54
CA ASP A 71 7.65 51.34 12.49
C ASP A 71 8.34 52.58 13.11
N LYS A 72 9.67 52.49 13.28
CA LYS A 72 10.58 53.66 13.27
C LYS A 72 12.07 53.27 13.11
N LYS A 73 12.64 53.78 12.01
CA LYS A 73 14.05 54.09 11.65
C LYS A 73 14.99 52.98 11.11
N LYS A 74 15.30 53.12 9.79
CA LYS A 74 16.62 53.32 9.10
C LYS A 74 17.85 52.67 9.77
N THR A 75 18.78 51.96 9.11
CA THR A 75 19.42 52.04 7.75
C THR A 75 20.28 50.78 7.51
N ASN A 76 20.46 50.35 6.25
CA ASN A 76 21.54 49.43 5.76
C ASN A 76 22.90 50.17 5.72
N PRO A 77 24.09 49.54 5.46
CA PRO A 77 24.43 48.22 4.86
C PRO A 77 25.51 47.43 5.69
N THR A 78 25.96 46.19 5.44
CA THR A 78 26.79 45.68 4.31
C THR A 78 27.21 44.21 4.61
N SER A 79 27.49 43.41 3.56
CA SER A 79 28.45 42.27 3.48
C SER A 79 28.35 41.05 4.42
N ASP A 80 28.08 39.85 3.89
CA ASP A 80 29.14 38.87 3.57
C ASP A 80 28.63 37.44 3.23
N HIS A 81 29.23 36.91 2.16
CA HIS A 81 29.51 35.52 1.81
C HIS A 81 28.69 34.34 2.39
N ILE A 82 27.97 33.66 1.48
CA ILE A 82 27.65 32.21 1.60
C ILE A 82 28.39 31.47 0.48
N PRO A 83 29.31 30.53 0.79
CA PRO A 83 29.88 29.62 -0.20
C PRO A 83 28.87 28.52 -0.57
N LYS A 84 28.78 28.26 -1.87
CA LYS A 84 28.23 27.03 -2.45
C LYS A 84 29.16 25.85 -2.12
N SER A 85 28.61 24.74 -1.62
CA SER A 85 29.17 23.40 -1.83
C SER A 85 28.01 22.45 -2.16
N SER A 86 27.78 22.07 -3.43
CA SER A 86 28.49 21.05 -4.22
C SER A 86 28.38 19.65 -3.60
N GLY A 87 27.71 18.77 -4.35
CA GLY A 87 27.20 17.48 -3.89
C GLY A 87 28.25 16.42 -3.52
N LYS A 88 27.73 15.30 -2.99
CA LYS A 88 28.43 14.02 -3.10
C LYS A 88 27.47 12.85 -3.30
N LYS A 89 27.76 12.16 -4.41
CA LYS A 89 27.25 10.91 -4.97
C LYS A 89 26.83 9.86 -3.94
N SER A 90 25.60 9.39 -4.09
CA SER A 90 25.10 8.14 -3.53
C SER A 90 25.76 6.95 -4.22
N GLN A 91 26.65 6.25 -3.52
CA GLN A 91 27.22 4.98 -3.98
C GLN A 91 26.19 3.85 -3.84
N HIS A 92 26.01 3.14 -4.95
CA HIS A 92 25.29 1.88 -5.04
C HIS A 92 25.80 0.84 -4.05
N ARG A 93 24.95 0.43 -3.10
CA ARG A 93 25.20 -0.76 -2.30
C ARG A 93 24.52 -1.96 -2.95
N LYS A 94 25.31 -2.78 -3.65
CA LYS A 94 24.91 -4.10 -4.16
C LYS A 94 24.43 -4.96 -2.98
N VAL A 95 23.14 -5.26 -2.94
CA VAL A 95 22.59 -6.28 -2.03
C VAL A 95 22.84 -7.64 -2.65
N GLN A 96 23.70 -8.42 -2.00
CA GLN A 96 23.95 -9.82 -2.34
C GLN A 96 22.65 -10.62 -2.17
N LYS A 97 22.28 -11.31 -3.25
CA LYS A 97 21.12 -12.20 -3.32
C LYS A 97 21.51 -13.52 -2.68
N SER A 98 21.16 -13.74 -1.41
CA SER A 98 21.28 -15.04 -0.77
C SER A 98 20.36 -16.03 -1.48
N ARG A 99 20.94 -17.15 -1.94
CA ARG A 99 20.23 -18.29 -2.54
C ARG A 99 19.27 -18.88 -1.50
N SER A 100 17.97 -18.84 -1.79
CA SER A 100 16.94 -19.50 -0.99
C SER A 100 17.07 -21.02 -1.11
N LYS A 101 17.20 -21.71 0.02
CA LYS A 101 17.05 -23.16 0.17
C LYS A 101 15.65 -23.62 -0.30
N PRO A 102 15.49 -24.89 -0.73
CA PRO A 102 14.21 -25.42 -1.20
C PRO A 102 13.15 -25.38 -0.09
N ASN A 103 11.99 -24.78 -0.41
CA ASN A 103 10.84 -24.62 0.48
C ASN A 103 10.14 -25.94 0.75
N THR A 104 10.28 -26.48 1.96
CA THR A 104 9.21 -27.24 2.62
C THR A 104 8.55 -26.32 3.65
N SER A 105 7.89 -25.26 3.18
CA SER A 105 7.02 -24.47 4.03
C SER A 105 5.71 -25.25 4.19
N ASN A 106 5.35 -25.68 5.40
CA ASN A 106 4.05 -26.28 5.74
C ASN A 106 2.88 -25.27 5.65
N ALA A 107 3.03 -24.23 4.82
CA ALA A 107 2.05 -23.18 4.62
C ALA A 107 0.76 -23.77 4.02
N LYS A 108 -0.39 -23.38 4.58
CA LYS A 108 -1.70 -23.75 4.03
C LYS A 108 -1.85 -23.13 2.64
N ALA A 109 -2.05 -23.96 1.62
CA ALA A 109 -2.39 -23.49 0.28
C ALA A 109 -3.85 -23.00 0.28
N VAL A 110 -4.03 -21.70 0.06
CA VAL A 110 -5.35 -21.02 0.08
C VAL A 110 -5.60 -20.30 -1.24
N ASP A 111 -6.86 -20.08 -1.56
CA ASP A 111 -7.24 -19.43 -2.81
C ASP A 111 -7.11 -17.89 -2.68
N ASP A 112 -7.38 -17.37 -1.49
CA ASP A 112 -7.16 -15.97 -1.14
C ASP A 112 -6.53 -15.87 0.27
N LEU A 113 -5.59 -14.94 0.45
CA LEU A 113 -4.96 -14.74 1.76
C LEU A 113 -5.92 -14.05 2.71
N ASN A 114 -5.97 -14.53 3.95
CA ASN A 114 -6.63 -13.83 5.05
C ASN A 114 -6.18 -12.35 5.08
N PRO A 115 -7.12 -11.39 5.08
CA PRO A 115 -6.80 -9.96 5.06
C PRO A 115 -5.78 -9.56 6.14
N ALA A 116 -5.83 -10.16 7.33
CA ALA A 116 -4.90 -9.86 8.41
C ALA A 116 -3.48 -10.35 8.07
N VAL A 117 -3.35 -11.55 7.50
CA VAL A 117 -2.07 -12.09 7.01
C VAL A 117 -1.45 -11.15 5.98
N ARG A 118 -2.25 -10.55 5.08
CA ARG A 118 -1.74 -9.57 4.09
C ARG A 118 -1.13 -8.34 4.76
N PHE A 119 -1.79 -7.78 5.77
CA PHE A 119 -1.26 -6.64 6.49
C PHE A 119 -0.01 -6.99 7.30
N VAL A 120 0.04 -8.18 7.91
CA VAL A 120 1.23 -8.68 8.59
C VAL A 120 2.41 -8.83 7.62
N ILE A 121 2.19 -9.44 6.45
CA ILE A 121 3.20 -9.53 5.37
C ILE A 121 3.68 -8.13 4.97
N ARG A 122 2.75 -7.19 4.76
CA ARG A 122 3.07 -5.81 4.37
C ARG A 122 3.94 -5.12 5.42
N TYR A 123 3.58 -5.22 6.70
CA TYR A 123 4.31 -4.61 7.80
C TYR A 123 5.69 -5.24 8.01
N LYS A 124 5.77 -6.58 8.05
CA LYS A 124 7.04 -7.33 8.09
C LYS A 124 7.99 -6.87 6.99
N ASN A 125 7.48 -6.70 5.77
CA ASN A 125 8.27 -6.26 4.62
C ASN A 125 8.75 -4.81 4.71
N LEU A 126 8.32 -4.01 5.70
CA LEU A 126 8.87 -2.70 5.99
C LEU A 126 10.12 -2.76 6.87
N HIS A 127 10.35 -3.87 7.57
CA HIS A 127 11.51 -4.02 8.45
C HIS A 127 12.82 -3.71 7.70
N GLY A 128 13.61 -2.81 8.29
CA GLY A 128 14.89 -2.35 7.75
C GLY A 128 14.79 -1.34 6.61
N LYS A 129 13.58 -1.00 6.13
CA LYS A 129 13.37 -0.06 5.02
C LYS A 129 13.11 1.35 5.51
N ILE A 130 13.60 2.32 4.74
CA ILE A 130 13.27 3.73 4.89
C ILE A 130 11.94 3.99 4.17
N LYS A 131 11.03 4.69 4.84
CA LYS A 131 9.72 5.05 4.29
C LYS A 131 9.37 6.50 4.60
N GLU A 132 8.87 7.17 3.58
CA GLU A 132 8.23 8.47 3.71
C GLU A 132 6.90 8.36 4.46
N ARG A 133 6.53 9.45 5.14
CA ARG A 133 5.28 9.62 5.89
C ARG A 133 4.04 9.18 5.12
N LYS A 134 3.91 9.58 3.85
CA LYS A 134 2.77 9.23 2.98
C LYS A 134 2.54 7.73 2.85
N HIS A 135 3.61 6.92 2.85
CA HIS A 135 3.51 5.47 2.72
C HIS A 135 3.01 4.81 4.02
N ILE A 136 3.42 5.34 5.18
CA ILE A 136 2.97 4.87 6.49
C ILE A 136 1.52 5.26 6.71
N ALA A 137 1.17 6.50 6.37
CA ALA A 137 -0.17 7.03 6.38
C ALA A 137 -1.15 6.22 5.51
N SER A 138 -0.79 6.00 4.23
CA SER A 138 -1.60 5.19 3.32
C SER A 138 -1.77 3.75 3.81
N PHE A 139 -0.75 3.18 4.46
CA PHE A 139 -0.88 1.88 5.11
C PHE A 139 -1.90 1.94 6.25
N LEU A 140 -1.74 2.86 7.21
CA LEU A 140 -2.69 3.01 8.30
C LEU A 140 -4.13 3.18 7.80
N ALA A 141 -4.38 4.04 6.80
CA ALA A 141 -5.71 4.20 6.19
C ALA A 141 -6.26 2.89 5.65
N SER A 142 -5.46 2.13 4.90
CA SER A 142 -5.90 0.84 4.35
C SER A 142 -6.21 -0.19 5.44
N LEU A 143 -5.46 -0.17 6.55
CA LEU A 143 -5.69 -1.04 7.69
C LEU A 143 -7.01 -0.69 8.38
N GLN A 144 -7.24 0.59 8.65
CA GLN A 144 -8.47 1.06 9.30
C GLN A 144 -9.71 0.77 8.47
N ARG A 145 -9.66 1.01 7.15
CA ARG A 145 -10.76 0.63 6.25
C ARG A 145 -11.06 -0.87 6.30
N ALA A 146 -10.06 -1.72 6.50
CA ALA A 146 -10.27 -3.16 6.63
C ALA A 146 -10.84 -3.55 8.01
N ILE A 147 -10.47 -2.84 9.07
CA ILE A 147 -11.06 -3.00 10.41
C ILE A 147 -12.54 -2.64 10.39
N ILE A 148 -12.90 -1.47 9.84
CA ILE A 148 -14.29 -0.98 9.72
C ILE A 148 -15.15 -1.95 8.89
N LYS A 149 -14.59 -2.52 7.82
CA LYS A 149 -15.26 -3.53 6.99
C LYS A 149 -15.30 -4.92 7.62
N HIS A 150 -14.90 -5.06 8.88
CA HIS A 150 -14.81 -6.34 9.62
C HIS A 150 -13.93 -7.41 8.95
N GLN A 151 -13.04 -7.03 8.02
CA GLN A 151 -12.14 -7.96 7.34
C GLN A 151 -11.00 -8.43 8.25
N VAL A 152 -10.62 -7.61 9.24
CA VAL A 152 -9.57 -7.87 10.23
C VAL A 152 -9.99 -7.49 11.65
N GLY A 153 -11.29 -7.64 11.95
CA GLY A 153 -11.87 -7.29 13.24
C GLY A 153 -11.45 -8.21 14.39
N LYS A 154 -12.11 -8.07 15.55
CA LYS A 154 -11.76 -8.77 16.81
C LYS A 154 -11.80 -10.29 16.69
N ASP A 155 -12.69 -10.82 15.86
CA ASP A 155 -12.85 -12.26 15.62
C ASP A 155 -11.76 -12.86 14.73
N ASN A 156 -10.87 -12.04 14.16
CA ASN A 156 -9.76 -12.53 13.36
C ASN A 156 -8.70 -13.21 14.24
N PRO A 157 -8.15 -14.39 13.85
CA PRO A 157 -7.10 -15.08 14.61
C PRO A 157 -5.85 -14.26 14.90
N TYR A 158 -5.59 -13.21 14.10
CA TYR A 158 -4.43 -12.34 14.20
C TYR A 158 -4.77 -10.91 14.66
N SER A 159 -5.92 -10.74 15.34
CA SER A 159 -6.41 -9.42 15.77
C SER A 159 -5.42 -8.68 16.67
N LYS A 160 -4.73 -9.38 17.58
CA LYS A 160 -3.70 -8.80 18.47
C LYS A 160 -2.50 -8.26 17.67
N GLU A 161 -2.06 -8.99 16.66
CA GLU A 161 -0.97 -8.57 15.79
C GLU A 161 -1.36 -7.36 14.93
N ILE A 162 -2.62 -7.32 14.46
CA ILE A 162 -3.17 -6.19 13.73
C ILE A 162 -3.22 -4.93 14.60
N GLU A 163 -3.73 -5.05 15.83
CA GLU A 163 -3.76 -3.95 16.80
C GLU A 163 -2.34 -3.44 17.10
N HIS A 164 -1.38 -4.35 17.30
CA HIS A 164 0.02 -3.94 17.49
C HIS A 164 0.59 -3.22 16.26
N ILE A 165 0.30 -3.67 15.04
CA ILE A 165 0.72 -2.99 13.80
C ILE A 165 0.14 -1.59 13.74
N GLN A 166 -1.16 -1.45 13.98
CA GLN A 166 -1.89 -0.18 14.00
C GLN A 166 -1.26 0.81 14.99
N GLN A 167 -1.03 0.40 16.23
CA GLN A 167 -0.38 1.22 17.26
C GLN A 167 1.03 1.67 16.85
N GLN A 168 1.82 0.78 16.24
CA GLN A 168 3.16 1.12 15.76
C GLN A 168 3.12 2.11 14.59
N LEU A 169 2.19 1.95 13.63
CA LEU A 169 2.02 2.89 12.52
C LEU A 169 1.61 4.28 13.03
N ILE A 170 0.68 4.35 13.98
CA ILE A 170 0.25 5.61 14.61
C ILE A 170 1.39 6.27 15.35
N ARG A 171 2.12 5.52 16.18
CA ARG A 171 3.29 6.04 16.90
C ARG A 171 4.33 6.57 15.92
N THR A 172 4.58 5.84 14.84
CA THR A 172 5.52 6.24 13.79
C THR A 172 5.10 7.57 13.17
N LEU A 173 3.83 7.72 12.79
CA LEU A 173 3.29 8.97 12.25
C LEU A 173 3.30 10.13 13.26
N LYS A 174 3.09 9.86 14.56
CA LYS A 174 3.17 10.91 15.59
C LYS A 174 4.60 11.45 15.76
N LEU A 175 5.62 10.59 15.63
CA LEU A 175 7.03 10.92 15.90
C LEU A 175 7.84 11.31 14.66
N MET A 176 7.49 10.82 13.47
CA MET A 176 8.30 11.04 12.27
C MET A 176 8.09 12.44 11.67
N GLY A 177 9.17 13.06 11.19
CA GLY A 177 9.10 14.33 10.44
C GLY A 177 8.87 14.14 8.94
N GLY A 178 9.68 13.30 8.30
CA GLY A 178 9.63 13.07 6.84
C GLY A 178 9.82 11.60 6.47
N GLU A 179 11.05 11.10 6.60
CA GLU A 179 11.38 9.70 6.39
C GLU A 179 11.80 9.04 7.71
N VAL A 180 11.48 7.75 7.84
CA VAL A 180 11.89 6.95 8.99
C VAL A 180 12.28 5.55 8.55
N LYS A 181 13.31 4.98 9.17
CA LYS A 181 13.63 3.56 9.03
C LYS A 181 12.75 2.76 9.97
N ILE A 182 11.91 1.88 9.41
CA ILE A 182 11.05 1.02 10.21
C ILE A 182 11.90 -0.13 10.77
N ASN A 183 12.02 -0.18 12.10
CA ASN A 183 12.66 -1.29 12.79
C ASN A 183 11.62 -2.01 13.66
N ILE A 184 11.46 -3.31 13.41
CA ILE A 184 10.55 -4.17 14.17
C ILE A 184 11.41 -4.94 15.17
N LYS A 185 11.00 -5.00 16.43
CA LYS A 185 11.67 -5.82 17.46
C LYS A 185 11.71 -7.28 17.03
N ASP A 186 12.79 -7.98 17.31
CA ASP A 186 13.02 -9.35 16.85
C ASP A 186 11.89 -10.30 17.27
N GLU A 187 11.43 -10.21 18.52
CA GLU A 187 10.29 -10.99 19.03
C GLU A 187 9.00 -10.80 18.19
N SER A 188 8.69 -9.56 17.80
CA SER A 188 7.53 -9.28 16.95
C SER A 188 7.79 -9.70 15.51
N LEU A 189 9.02 -9.53 15.02
CA LEU A 189 9.41 -9.91 13.68
C LEU A 189 9.27 -11.41 13.45
N GLU A 190 9.72 -12.24 14.40
CA GLU A 190 9.56 -13.70 14.34
C GLU A 190 8.10 -14.12 14.27
N LYS A 191 7.23 -13.50 15.09
CA LYS A 191 5.78 -13.74 15.04
C LYS A 191 5.21 -13.38 13.67
N TYR A 192 5.59 -12.23 13.12
CA TYR A 192 5.15 -11.82 11.80
C TYR A 192 5.69 -12.68 10.67
N VAL A 193 6.90 -13.24 10.80
CA VAL A 193 7.43 -14.23 9.85
C VAL A 193 6.58 -15.49 9.87
N ARG A 194 6.28 -16.04 11.06
CA ARG A 194 5.43 -17.23 11.20
C ARG A 194 4.04 -17.04 10.60
N ILE A 195 3.41 -15.88 10.84
CA ILE A 195 2.10 -15.55 10.26
C ILE A 195 2.21 -15.35 8.75
N ALA A 196 3.26 -14.68 8.27
CA ALA A 196 3.48 -14.50 6.83
C ALA A 196 3.71 -15.82 6.08
N GLU A 197 4.11 -16.87 6.79
CA GLU A 197 4.35 -18.22 6.28
C GLU A 197 3.20 -19.18 6.57
N SER A 198 2.16 -18.76 7.30
CA SER A 198 1.03 -19.64 7.67
C SER A 198 0.15 -19.97 6.47
N GLU A 199 0.00 -19.02 5.55
CA GLU A 199 -0.82 -19.14 4.36
C GLU A 199 -0.01 -18.79 3.12
N LYS A 200 -0.30 -19.50 2.02
CA LYS A 200 0.27 -19.19 0.72
C LYS A 200 -0.81 -19.32 -0.34
N ILE A 201 -0.86 -18.32 -1.23
CA ILE A 201 -1.75 -18.39 -2.38
C ILE A 201 -1.36 -19.63 -3.21
N ARG A 202 -2.37 -20.46 -3.49
CA ARG A 202 -2.24 -21.64 -4.33
C ARG A 202 -1.68 -21.24 -5.69
N LEU A 203 -0.73 -22.02 -6.20
CA LEU A 203 -0.01 -21.67 -7.41
C LEU A 203 -0.94 -21.62 -8.63
N SER A 204 -1.93 -22.51 -8.71
CA SER A 204 -2.96 -22.48 -9.75
C SER A 204 -3.76 -21.17 -9.73
N VAL A 205 -4.26 -20.74 -8.57
CA VAL A 205 -4.96 -19.44 -8.44
C VAL A 205 -4.08 -18.26 -8.85
N ALA A 206 -2.80 -18.28 -8.50
CA ALA A 206 -1.86 -17.24 -8.92
C ALA A 206 -1.68 -17.19 -10.45
N TYR A 207 -1.68 -18.34 -11.13
CA TYR A 207 -1.64 -18.41 -12.60
C TYR A 207 -2.96 -17.98 -13.24
N ILE A 208 -4.10 -18.37 -12.66
CA ILE A 208 -5.43 -17.93 -13.10
C ILE A 208 -5.54 -16.40 -13.07
N LYS A 209 -5.21 -15.75 -11.94
CA LYS A 209 -5.18 -14.28 -11.82
C LYS A 209 -4.31 -13.65 -12.89
N ARG A 210 -3.14 -14.25 -13.15
CA ARG A 210 -2.23 -13.72 -14.17
C ARG A 210 -2.78 -13.90 -15.58
N PHE A 211 -3.47 -14.99 -15.88
CA PHE A 211 -4.15 -15.19 -17.15
C PHE A 211 -5.28 -14.18 -17.37
N ILE A 212 -6.16 -13.99 -16.38
CA ILE A 212 -7.23 -12.96 -16.40
C ILE A 212 -6.64 -11.58 -16.70
N SER A 213 -5.49 -11.26 -16.09
CA SER A 213 -4.81 -9.99 -16.33
C SER A 213 -4.29 -9.80 -17.76
N LEU A 214 -4.19 -10.86 -18.57
CA LEU A 214 -3.80 -10.81 -19.98
C LEU A 214 -5.00 -10.88 -20.91
N ALA A 215 -6.15 -11.37 -20.44
CA ALA A 215 -7.38 -11.49 -21.22
C ALA A 215 -7.76 -10.12 -21.81
N ASP A 216 -8.18 -10.14 -23.07
CA ASP A 216 -8.55 -8.98 -23.86
C ASP A 216 -7.47 -7.92 -24.10
N LYS A 217 -6.21 -8.17 -23.72
CA LYS A 217 -5.12 -7.21 -23.94
C LYS A 217 -4.42 -7.46 -25.28
N THR A 218 -3.96 -6.38 -25.87
CA THR A 218 -3.09 -6.38 -27.05
C THR A 218 -1.63 -6.34 -26.65
N GLN A 219 -0.72 -6.80 -27.52
CA GLN A 219 0.73 -6.73 -27.31
C GLN A 219 1.20 -7.46 -26.04
N VAL A 220 0.53 -8.56 -25.69
CA VAL A 220 0.84 -9.36 -24.49
C VAL A 220 1.45 -10.73 -24.80
N LYS A 221 1.87 -11.00 -26.05
CA LYS A 221 2.44 -12.30 -26.45
C LYS A 221 3.64 -12.72 -25.59
N ASP A 222 4.58 -11.82 -25.32
CA ASP A 222 5.73 -12.13 -24.45
C ASP A 222 5.30 -12.50 -23.02
N LYS A 223 4.27 -11.84 -22.50
CA LYS A 223 3.74 -12.12 -21.16
C LYS A 223 2.99 -13.45 -21.13
N ALA A 224 2.25 -13.76 -22.20
CA ALA A 224 1.56 -15.03 -22.38
C ALA A 224 2.57 -16.18 -22.49
N GLN A 225 3.60 -16.04 -23.32
CA GLN A 225 4.67 -17.04 -23.45
C GLN A 225 5.36 -17.32 -22.10
N ARG A 226 5.71 -16.25 -21.37
CA ARG A 226 6.31 -16.40 -20.03
C ARG A 226 5.38 -17.08 -19.04
N LEU A 227 4.07 -16.85 -19.13
CA LEU A 227 3.09 -17.51 -18.27
C LEU A 227 2.97 -19.00 -18.64
N LEU A 228 2.86 -19.31 -19.93
CA LEU A 228 2.82 -20.68 -20.45
C LEU A 228 4.02 -21.50 -19.96
N THR A 229 5.24 -20.99 -20.17
CA THR A 229 6.47 -21.67 -19.71
C THR A 229 6.48 -21.91 -18.19
N GLN A 230 5.90 -21.00 -17.40
CA GLN A 230 5.81 -21.16 -15.96
C GLN A 230 4.78 -22.22 -15.53
N ILE A 231 3.66 -22.30 -16.25
CA ILE A 231 2.65 -23.34 -16.07
C ILE A 231 3.25 -24.71 -16.43
N ASP A 232 3.86 -24.84 -17.62
CA ASP A 232 4.52 -26.08 -18.05
C ASP A 232 5.55 -26.54 -17.02
N LYS A 233 6.41 -25.63 -16.55
CA LYS A 233 7.40 -25.95 -15.53
C LYS A 233 6.74 -26.41 -14.23
N ALA A 234 5.65 -25.77 -13.80
CA ALA A 234 4.97 -26.15 -12.57
C ALA A 234 4.30 -27.53 -12.65
N LEU A 235 3.71 -27.86 -13.81
CA LEU A 235 3.14 -29.18 -14.08
C LEU A 235 4.25 -30.25 -14.13
N ASN A 236 5.30 -30.01 -14.91
CA ASN A 236 6.42 -30.95 -15.07
C ASN A 236 7.17 -31.21 -13.75
N THR A 237 7.29 -30.20 -12.89
CA THR A 237 7.91 -30.34 -11.56
C THR A 237 6.92 -30.77 -10.47
N LYS A 238 5.70 -31.14 -10.83
CA LYS A 238 4.62 -31.56 -9.91
C LYS A 238 4.33 -30.55 -8.79
N ARG A 239 4.57 -29.27 -9.05
CA ARG A 239 4.19 -28.16 -8.16
C ARG A 239 2.71 -27.82 -8.27
N ILE A 240 2.09 -28.18 -9.40
CA ILE A 240 0.66 -28.35 -9.56
C ILE A 240 0.48 -29.84 -9.89
N THR A 241 -0.31 -30.55 -9.09
CA THR A 241 -0.55 -31.99 -9.24
C THR A 241 -1.93 -32.23 -9.85
N GLU A 242 -2.21 -33.47 -10.24
CA GLU A 242 -3.54 -33.87 -10.74
C GLU A 242 -4.65 -33.67 -9.69
N ASN A 243 -4.29 -33.69 -8.40
CA ASN A 243 -5.23 -33.45 -7.30
C ASN A 243 -5.36 -31.95 -6.92
N ASP A 244 -4.75 -31.03 -7.68
CA ASP A 244 -4.95 -29.61 -7.44
C ASP A 244 -6.40 -29.22 -7.72
N LYS A 245 -6.99 -28.42 -6.82
CA LYS A 245 -8.38 -27.97 -6.90
C LYS A 245 -8.74 -27.35 -8.26
N TYR A 246 -7.79 -26.67 -8.90
CA TYR A 246 -8.01 -25.96 -10.17
C TYR A 246 -7.17 -26.53 -11.32
N LYS A 247 -6.93 -27.85 -11.31
CA LYS A 247 -6.11 -28.50 -12.33
C LYS A 247 -6.70 -28.34 -13.74
N ASN A 248 -8.02 -28.55 -13.87
CA ASN A 248 -8.72 -28.48 -15.15
C ASN A 248 -8.63 -27.08 -15.76
N GLU A 249 -8.86 -26.06 -14.95
CA GLU A 249 -8.76 -24.65 -15.36
C GLU A 249 -7.33 -24.29 -15.75
N ILE A 250 -6.32 -24.88 -15.11
CA ILE A 250 -4.92 -24.70 -15.49
C ILE A 250 -4.62 -25.34 -16.84
N ASP A 251 -5.16 -26.51 -17.13
CA ASP A 251 -4.99 -27.15 -18.44
C ASP A 251 -5.69 -26.36 -19.54
N GLU A 252 -6.90 -25.85 -19.27
CA GLU A 252 -7.63 -24.97 -20.19
C GLU A 252 -6.86 -23.68 -20.46
N ILE A 253 -6.39 -22.98 -19.41
CA ILE A 253 -5.57 -21.77 -19.55
C ILE A 253 -4.30 -22.05 -20.34
N ARG A 254 -3.65 -23.20 -20.08
CA ARG A 254 -2.44 -23.61 -20.78
C ARG A 254 -2.70 -23.75 -22.28
N GLN A 255 -3.81 -24.37 -22.66
CA GLN A 255 -4.23 -24.50 -24.06
C GLN A 255 -4.48 -23.13 -24.70
N TYR A 256 -5.26 -22.26 -24.04
CA TYR A 256 -5.51 -20.89 -24.50
C TYR A 256 -4.22 -20.10 -24.74
N LEU A 257 -3.26 -20.20 -23.81
CA LEU A 257 -1.98 -19.52 -23.93
C LEU A 257 -1.14 -20.08 -25.09
N TYR A 258 -1.15 -21.41 -25.29
CA TYR A 258 -0.46 -22.05 -26.39
C TYR A 258 -1.03 -21.58 -27.74
N ASP A 259 -2.35 -21.63 -27.90
CA ASP A 259 -3.02 -21.23 -29.13
C ASP A 259 -2.77 -19.75 -29.43
N TYR A 260 -2.88 -18.88 -28.42
CA TYR A 260 -2.65 -17.45 -28.61
C TYR A 260 -1.20 -17.13 -29.01
N VAL A 261 -0.20 -17.73 -28.35
CA VAL A 261 1.22 -17.52 -28.67
C VAL A 261 1.52 -17.91 -30.12
N ASN A 262 0.99 -19.07 -30.55
CA ASN A 262 1.23 -19.63 -31.87
C ASN A 262 0.34 -19.02 -32.97
N SER A 263 -0.73 -18.31 -32.59
CA SER A 263 -1.59 -17.59 -33.52
C SER A 263 -0.94 -16.32 -34.08
N HIS A 264 -1.48 -15.78 -35.17
CA HIS A 264 -1.13 -14.44 -35.67
C HIS A 264 -1.92 -13.32 -34.97
N SER A 265 -2.75 -13.65 -33.96
CA SER A 265 -3.60 -12.67 -33.30
C SER A 265 -2.78 -11.63 -32.51
N LYS A 266 -3.20 -10.37 -32.61
CA LYS A 266 -2.64 -9.25 -31.81
C LYS A 266 -3.26 -9.14 -30.42
N LYS A 267 -4.44 -9.75 -30.22
CA LYS A 267 -5.26 -9.66 -29.01
C LYS A 267 -5.52 -11.07 -28.46
N MET A 268 -5.33 -11.26 -27.16
CA MET A 268 -5.71 -12.50 -26.50
C MET A 268 -7.22 -12.48 -26.27
N GLN A 269 -7.97 -13.09 -27.18
CA GLN A 269 -9.42 -13.26 -27.04
C GLN A 269 -9.68 -14.50 -26.22
N VAL A 270 -10.49 -14.34 -25.17
CA VAL A 270 -10.99 -15.42 -24.31
C VAL A 270 -12.50 -15.25 -24.28
N ASP A 271 -13.24 -16.34 -24.36
CA ASP A 271 -14.69 -16.26 -24.30
C ASP A 271 -15.15 -15.73 -22.93
N GLU A 272 -16.29 -15.05 -22.92
CA GLU A 272 -16.80 -14.39 -21.73
C GLU A 272 -17.19 -15.38 -20.63
N PHE A 273 -17.63 -16.59 -21.00
CA PHE A 273 -18.07 -17.60 -20.05
C PHE A 273 -16.88 -18.16 -19.25
N THR A 274 -15.82 -18.60 -19.93
CA THR A 274 -14.57 -19.03 -19.29
C THR A 274 -13.97 -17.89 -18.47
N LEU A 275 -13.94 -16.67 -19.01
CA LEU A 275 -13.40 -15.53 -18.27
C LEU A 275 -14.16 -15.26 -16.96
N ASN A 276 -15.50 -15.37 -16.98
CA ASN A 276 -16.34 -15.20 -15.80
C ASN A 276 -16.13 -16.33 -14.79
N GLY A 277 -16.04 -17.59 -15.23
CA GLY A 277 -15.74 -18.72 -14.35
C GLY A 277 -14.38 -18.58 -13.64
N LEU A 278 -13.35 -18.13 -14.37
CA LEU A 278 -12.04 -17.85 -13.78
C LEU A 278 -12.06 -16.65 -12.81
N GLN A 279 -12.87 -15.64 -13.08
CA GLN A 279 -13.04 -14.48 -12.19
C GLN A 279 -13.73 -14.87 -10.88
N GLU A 280 -14.69 -15.78 -10.91
CA GLU A 280 -15.35 -16.30 -9.71
C GLU A 280 -14.36 -17.00 -8.78
N ILE A 281 -13.49 -17.86 -9.33
CA ILE A 281 -12.42 -18.54 -8.59
C ILE A 281 -11.50 -17.54 -7.85
N THR A 282 -11.22 -16.41 -8.48
CA THR A 282 -10.24 -15.44 -7.99
C THR A 282 -10.85 -14.34 -7.12
N GLY A 283 -12.18 -14.25 -7.07
CA GLY A 283 -12.93 -13.16 -6.45
C GLY A 283 -12.81 -11.83 -7.20
N GLU A 284 -12.29 -11.83 -8.43
CA GLU A 284 -12.10 -10.65 -9.28
C GLU A 284 -13.37 -10.35 -10.08
N VAL A 285 -14.50 -10.11 -9.41
CA VAL A 285 -15.74 -9.73 -10.11
C VAL A 285 -15.55 -8.32 -10.69
N LYS A 286 -15.67 -8.18 -12.03
CA LYS A 286 -15.77 -6.86 -12.67
C LYS A 286 -16.98 -6.13 -12.04
N LYS A 287 -16.74 -5.02 -11.35
CA LYS A 287 -17.81 -4.08 -11.00
C LYS A 287 -18.50 -3.72 -12.32
N LYS A 288 -19.76 -4.16 -12.50
CA LYS A 288 -20.57 -3.75 -13.65
C LYS A 288 -20.45 -2.24 -13.75
N THR A 289 -19.84 -1.74 -14.82
CA THR A 289 -19.90 -0.33 -15.17
C THR A 289 -21.36 -0.09 -15.52
N THR A 290 -22.17 0.31 -14.54
CA THR A 290 -23.49 0.83 -14.79
C THR A 290 -23.30 2.07 -15.65
N ILE A 291 -23.48 1.91 -16.96
CA ILE A 291 -23.70 3.02 -17.88
C ILE A 291 -25.02 3.63 -17.40
N ARG A 292 -24.93 4.71 -16.61
CA ARG A 292 -26.07 5.59 -16.41
C ARG A 292 -26.38 6.18 -17.78
N THR A 293 -27.45 5.67 -18.38
CA THR A 293 -28.11 6.27 -19.53
C THR A 293 -28.87 7.51 -19.07
#